data_AF-A0A151N1D7-F1
#
_entry.id   AF-A0A151N1D7-F1
#
_cell.length_a   1.000
_cell.length_b   1.000
_cell.length_c   1.000
_cell.angle_alpha   90.00
_cell.angle_beta   90.00
_cell.angle_gamma   90.00
#
_symmetry.space_group_name_H-M   'P 1'
#
loop_
_entity.id
_entity.type
_entity.pdbx_description
1 polymer ?
#
loop_
_entity_poly.entity_id
_entity_poly.type
_entity_poly.pdbx_seq_one_letter_code
_entity_poly.pdbx_strand_id
1 'polypeptide(L)'
;MLGCAVTMTMALALLDRVPAMSYVSLVATLGFVAFFEVGPGPIPWFIVAELFGQGPRPAAMALAGCANWTCNFLVGMTFPALADACGPYVFLLFAGLLLAFFLFTYFKVPETRGRTFEEITATFRRTPSLLDHEVKPGTELDCLGPNDCA
;
A
#
# COMPACT_ATOMS: atom_id res chain seq x y z
N MET A 1 -2.13 16.35 -0.09
CA MET A 1 -3.16 15.52 -0.75
C MET A 1 -4.57 15.79 -0.23
N LEU A 2 -4.91 15.54 1.04
CA LEU A 2 -6.27 15.75 1.56
C LEU A 2 -6.78 17.18 1.33
N GLY A 3 -5.95 18.18 1.64
CA GLY A 3 -6.29 19.59 1.35
C GLY A 3 -6.58 19.82 -0.14
N CYS A 4 -5.76 19.28 -1.04
CA CYS A 4 -5.97 19.38 -2.49
C CYS A 4 -7.31 18.74 -2.93
N ALA A 5 -7.68 17.59 -2.37
CA ALA A 5 -8.95 16.93 -2.66
C ALA A 5 -10.16 17.78 -2.23
N VAL A 6 -10.10 18.39 -1.04
CA VAL A 6 -11.14 19.33 -0.57
C VAL A 6 -11.20 20.57 -1.45
N THR A 7 -10.05 21.14 -1.81
CA THR A 7 -9.97 22.29 -2.73
C THR A 7 -10.54 21.95 -4.11
N MET A 8 -10.29 20.74 -4.64
CA MET A 8 -10.88 20.29 -5.91
C MET A 8 -12.40 20.19 -5.81
N THR A 9 -12.96 19.60 -4.75
CA THR A 9 -14.42 19.58 -4.54
C THR A 9 -15.00 20.99 -4.50
N MET A 10 -14.40 21.90 -3.74
CA MET A 10 -14.86 23.29 -3.66
C MET A 10 -14.77 24.03 -4.99
N ALA A 11 -13.65 23.90 -5.70
CA ALA A 11 -13.41 24.57 -6.97
C ALA A 11 -14.40 24.10 -8.05
N LEU A 12 -14.64 22.78 -8.13
CA LEU A 12 -15.58 22.22 -9.10
C LEU A 12 -17.04 22.50 -8.73
N ALA A 13 -17.40 22.51 -7.44
CA ALA A 13 -18.75 22.86 -7.00
C ALA A 13 -19.12 24.32 -7.26
N LEU A 14 -18.12 25.22 -7.31
CA LEU A 14 -18.31 26.65 -7.58
C LEU A 14 -18.03 27.05 -9.03
N LEU A 15 -17.71 26.08 -9.90
CA LEU A 15 -17.27 26.33 -11.27
C LEU A 15 -18.34 27.08 -12.08
N ASP A 16 -19.61 26.70 -11.92
CA ASP A 16 -20.75 27.32 -12.62
C ASP A 16 -21.05 28.75 -12.15
N ARG A 17 -20.57 29.12 -10.95
CA ARG A 17 -20.79 30.46 -10.38
C ARG A 17 -19.61 31.39 -10.65
N VAL A 18 -18.39 30.86 -10.64
CA VAL A 18 -17.16 31.61 -10.78
C VAL A 18 -16.23 30.89 -11.75
N PRO A 19 -16.20 31.27 -13.04
CA PRO A 19 -15.39 30.61 -14.06
C PRO A 19 -13.89 30.57 -13.74
N ALA A 20 -13.39 31.53 -12.94
CA ALA A 20 -12.01 31.56 -12.47
C ALA A 20 -11.63 30.36 -11.57
N MET A 21 -12.61 29.61 -11.05
CA MET A 21 -12.37 28.38 -10.28
C MET A 21 -11.73 27.25 -11.11
N SER A 22 -11.78 27.35 -12.44
CA SER A 22 -11.03 26.45 -13.35
C SER A 22 -9.53 26.47 -13.08
N TYR A 23 -8.95 27.67 -12.86
CA TYR A 23 -7.53 27.82 -12.51
C TYR A 23 -7.22 27.22 -11.14
N VAL A 24 -8.12 27.39 -10.17
CA VAL A 24 -7.97 26.81 -8.82
C VAL A 24 -7.99 25.28 -8.89
N SER A 25 -8.92 24.70 -9.67
CA SER A 25 -9.01 23.26 -9.88
C SER A 25 -7.75 22.69 -10.55
N LEU A 26 -7.21 23.39 -11.55
CA LEU A 26 -5.96 23.02 -12.20
C LEU A 26 -4.79 22.98 -11.21
N VAL A 27 -4.59 24.05 -10.45
CA VAL A 27 -3.51 24.12 -9.45
C VAL A 27 -3.68 23.06 -8.37
N ALA A 28 -4.92 22.83 -7.90
CA ALA A 28 -5.21 21.80 -6.92
C ALA A 28 -4.91 20.39 -7.46
N THR A 29 -5.22 20.12 -8.72
CA THR A 29 -4.90 18.85 -9.40
C THR A 29 -3.39 18.64 -9.50
N LEU A 30 -2.64 19.65 -9.93
CA LEU A 30 -1.18 19.58 -10.01
C LEU A 30 -0.56 19.37 -8.63
N GLY A 31 -1.06 20.08 -7.61
CA GLY A 31 -0.64 19.88 -6.22
C GLY A 31 -0.94 18.45 -5.72
N PHE A 32 -2.11 17.90 -6.05
CA PHE A 32 -2.46 16.52 -5.71
C PHE A 32 -1.46 15.53 -6.30
N VAL A 33 -1.14 15.65 -7.59
CA VAL A 33 -0.17 14.81 -8.28
C VAL A 33 1.23 14.96 -7.66
N ALA A 34 1.68 16.19 -7.40
CA ALA A 34 2.99 16.42 -6.79
C ALA A 34 3.14 15.73 -5.43
N PHE A 35 2.12 15.80 -4.57
CA PHE A 35 2.17 15.09 -3.28
C PHE A 35 2.03 13.57 -3.42
N PHE A 36 1.32 13.08 -4.43
CA PHE A 36 1.23 11.65 -4.71
C PHE A 36 2.60 11.08 -5.06
N GLU A 37 3.35 11.74 -5.95
CA GLU A 37 4.68 11.29 -6.39
C GLU A 37 5.73 11.31 -5.27
N VAL A 38 5.58 12.17 -4.24
CA VAL A 38 6.52 12.22 -3.11
C VAL A 38 6.35 11.04 -2.16
N GLY A 39 5.16 10.42 -2.10
CA GLY A 39 4.90 9.37 -1.11
C GLY A 39 4.13 8.18 -1.69
N PRO A 40 2.79 8.23 -1.78
CA PRO A 40 1.98 7.08 -2.16
C PRO A 40 2.27 6.50 -3.56
N GLY A 41 2.86 7.28 -4.47
CA GLY A 41 3.26 6.82 -5.80
C GLY A 41 4.38 5.79 -5.74
N PRO A 42 5.61 6.16 -5.32
CA PRO A 42 6.75 5.24 -5.32
C PRO A 42 6.78 4.26 -4.15
N ILE A 43 6.40 4.67 -2.94
CA ILE A 43 6.66 3.90 -1.70
C ILE A 43 6.08 2.47 -1.74
N PRO A 44 4.83 2.23 -2.17
CA PRO A 44 4.26 0.87 -2.19
C PRO A 44 5.03 -0.12 -3.06
N TRP A 45 5.69 0.34 -4.13
CA TRP A 45 6.49 -0.52 -5.00
C TRP A 45 7.80 -0.97 -4.35
N PHE A 46 8.39 -0.12 -3.51
CA PHE A 46 9.65 -0.43 -2.81
C PHE A 46 9.41 -1.19 -1.52
N ILE A 47 8.39 -0.81 -0.74
CA ILE A 47 8.17 -1.35 0.60
C ILE A 47 7.92 -2.86 0.60
N VAL A 48 7.28 -3.42 -0.43
CA VAL A 48 7.08 -4.87 -0.54
C VAL A 48 8.41 -5.60 -0.71
N ALA A 49 9.38 -5.03 -1.43
CA ALA A 49 10.70 -5.62 -1.54
C ALA A 49 11.50 -5.54 -0.23
N GLU A 50 11.27 -4.50 0.58
CA GLU A 50 11.93 -4.27 1.87
C GLU A 50 11.32 -5.09 3.02
N LEU A 51 10.01 -5.37 2.96
CA LEU A 51 9.30 -6.14 3.99
C LEU A 51 9.59 -7.65 3.94
N PHE A 52 9.95 -8.17 2.76
CA PHE A 52 10.13 -9.61 2.55
C PHE A 52 11.59 -9.97 2.23
N GLY A 53 12.10 -11.01 2.92
CA GLY A 53 13.38 -11.63 2.60
C GLY A 53 13.40 -12.32 1.23
N GLN A 54 14.58 -12.71 0.75
CA GLN A 54 14.80 -13.21 -0.62
C GLN A 54 13.89 -14.37 -1.03
N GLY A 55 13.59 -15.31 -0.12
CA GLY A 55 12.73 -16.47 -0.39
C GLY A 55 11.29 -16.10 -0.76
N PRO A 56 10.50 -15.48 0.14
CA PRO A 56 9.10 -15.16 -0.13
C PRO A 56 8.89 -13.93 -1.03
N ARG A 57 9.92 -13.10 -1.25
CA ARG A 57 9.78 -11.82 -1.96
C ARG A 57 9.12 -11.92 -3.34
N PRO A 58 9.50 -12.85 -4.25
CA PRO A 58 8.87 -12.91 -5.57
C PRO A 58 7.36 -13.17 -5.50
N ALA A 59 6.92 -14.05 -4.61
CA ALA A 59 5.50 -14.34 -4.40
C ALA A 59 4.74 -13.14 -3.80
N ALA A 60 5.34 -12.46 -2.82
CA ALA A 60 4.76 -11.26 -2.22
C ALA A 60 4.62 -10.11 -3.24
N MET A 61 5.64 -9.88 -4.07
CA MET A 61 5.61 -8.88 -5.15
C MET A 61 4.54 -9.21 -6.19
N ALA A 62 4.40 -10.48 -6.58
CA ALA A 62 3.37 -10.90 -7.53
C ALA A 62 1.95 -10.66 -7.00
N LEU A 63 1.70 -10.99 -5.72
CA LEU A 63 0.40 -10.76 -5.09
C LEU A 63 0.09 -9.27 -4.92
N ALA A 64 1.08 -8.48 -4.47
CA ALA A 64 0.95 -7.04 -4.34
C ALA A 64 0.69 -6.37 -5.69
N GLY A 65 1.41 -6.78 -6.73
CA GLY A 65 1.21 -6.32 -8.10
C GLY A 65 -0.19 -6.69 -8.63
N CYS A 66 -0.62 -7.93 -8.44
CA CYS A 66 -1.97 -8.37 -8.81
C CYS A 66 -3.04 -7.51 -8.14
N ALA A 67 -2.95 -7.32 -6.82
CA ALA A 67 -3.88 -6.48 -6.06
C ALA A 67 -3.88 -5.03 -6.56
N ASN A 68 -2.71 -4.46 -6.86
CA ASN A 68 -2.59 -3.12 -7.44
C ASN A 68 -3.33 -2.99 -8.78
N TRP A 69 -3.08 -3.91 -9.71
CA TRP A 69 -3.71 -3.89 -11.03
C TRP A 69 -5.21 -4.17 -10.97
N THR A 70 -5.66 -5.06 -10.07
CA THR A 70 -7.09 -5.28 -9.84
C THR A 70 -7.76 -4.02 -9.29
N CYS A 71 -7.18 -3.37 -8.27
CA CYS A 71 -7.71 -2.12 -7.76
C CYS A 71 -7.74 -1.02 -8.82
N ASN A 72 -6.70 -0.89 -9.63
CA ASN A 72 -6.66 0.06 -10.74
C ASN A 72 -7.78 -0.20 -11.76
N PHE A 73 -7.98 -1.46 -12.15
CA PHE A 73 -9.07 -1.85 -13.04
C PHE A 73 -10.44 -1.51 -12.46
N LEU A 74 -10.68 -1.84 -11.19
CA LEU A 74 -11.95 -1.54 -10.52
C LEU A 74 -12.22 -0.04 -10.43
N VAL A 75 -11.22 0.75 -10.05
CA VAL A 75 -11.35 2.22 -10.01
C VAL A 75 -11.62 2.77 -11.41
N GLY A 76 -10.87 2.33 -12.42
CA GLY A 76 -11.06 2.76 -13.81
C GLY A 76 -12.46 2.46 -14.35
N MET A 77 -13.01 1.30 -14.02
CA MET A 77 -14.35 0.89 -14.46
C MET A 77 -15.47 1.60 -13.71
N THR A 78 -15.28 1.87 -12.40
CA THR A 78 -16.34 2.42 -11.54
C THR A 78 -16.32 3.94 -11.45
N PHE A 79 -15.18 4.58 -11.68
CA PHE A 79 -15.01 6.02 -11.51
C PHE A 79 -15.96 6.86 -12.37
N PRO A 80 -16.19 6.58 -13.67
CA PRO A 80 -17.13 7.37 -14.47
C PRO A 80 -18.55 7.39 -13.86
N ALA A 81 -19.06 6.21 -13.46
CA ALA A 81 -20.38 6.09 -12.82
C ALA A 81 -20.44 6.83 -11.48
N LEU A 82 -19.36 6.77 -10.67
CA LEU A 82 -19.26 7.52 -9.42
C LEU A 82 -19.19 9.04 -9.66
N ALA A 83 -18.45 9.48 -10.67
CA ALA A 83 -18.32 10.89 -11.03
C ALA A 83 -19.66 11.46 -11.50
N ASP A 84 -20.44 10.69 -12.28
CA ASP A 84 -21.79 11.09 -12.70
C ASP A 84 -22.77 11.16 -11.51
N ALA A 85 -22.69 10.20 -10.59
CA ALA A 85 -23.59 10.14 -9.43
C ALA A 85 -23.27 11.21 -8.35
N CYS A 86 -21.99 11.49 -8.11
CA CYS A 86 -21.56 12.36 -7.01
C CYS A 86 -21.08 13.74 -7.47
N GLY A 87 -20.80 13.94 -8.76
CA GLY A 87 -20.21 15.17 -9.29
C GLY A 87 -18.93 15.57 -8.54
N PRO A 88 -18.75 16.85 -8.19
CA PRO A 88 -17.59 17.35 -7.44
C PRO A 88 -17.32 16.68 -6.09
N TYR A 89 -18.33 16.05 -5.48
CA TYR A 89 -18.21 15.40 -4.18
C TYR A 89 -17.50 14.04 -4.26
N VAL A 90 -17.28 13.50 -5.46
CA VAL A 90 -16.52 12.24 -5.65
C VAL A 90 -15.11 12.31 -5.04
N PHE A 91 -14.47 13.48 -5.05
CA PHE A 91 -13.15 13.67 -4.44
C PHE A 91 -13.17 13.53 -2.91
N LEU A 92 -14.31 13.74 -2.24
CA LEU A 92 -14.44 13.52 -0.80
C LEU A 92 -14.46 12.02 -0.46
N LEU A 93 -15.00 11.17 -1.34
CA LEU A 93 -14.93 9.71 -1.18
C LEU A 93 -13.47 9.25 -1.19
N PHE A 94 -12.69 9.73 -2.17
CA PHE A 94 -11.26 9.45 -2.24
C PHE A 94 -10.47 10.09 -1.10
N ALA A 95 -10.88 11.27 -0.61
CA ALA A 95 -10.28 11.88 0.58
C ALA A 95 -10.50 11.00 1.83
N GLY A 96 -11.68 10.40 1.99
CA GLY A 96 -11.97 9.43 3.04
C GLY A 96 -11.06 8.19 2.96
N LEU A 97 -10.90 7.63 1.76
CA LEU A 97 -9.98 6.50 1.53
C LEU A 97 -8.52 6.89 1.81
N LEU A 98 -8.08 8.06 1.37
CA LEU A 98 -6.74 8.59 1.66
C LEU A 98 -6.50 8.74 3.17
N LEU A 99 -7.49 9.23 3.92
CA LEU A 99 -7.38 9.34 5.37
C LEU A 99 -7.32 7.95 6.03
N ALA A 100 -8.15 7.00 5.59
CA ALA A 100 -8.12 5.64 6.09
C ALA A 100 -6.75 4.97 5.83
N PHE A 101 -6.21 5.12 4.62
CA PHE A 101 -4.87 4.61 4.29
C PHE A 101 -3.77 5.33 5.07
N PHE A 102 -3.87 6.64 5.28
CA PHE A 102 -2.92 7.38 6.11
C PHE A 102 -2.90 6.83 7.54
N LEU A 103 -4.07 6.61 8.15
CA LEU A 103 -4.17 6.02 9.48
C LEU A 103 -3.64 4.59 9.51
N PHE A 104 -3.99 3.77 8.52
CA PHE A 104 -3.46 2.42 8.39
C PHE A 104 -1.92 2.42 8.32
N THR A 105 -1.34 3.25 7.45
CA THR A 105 0.11 3.39 7.31
C THR A 105 0.75 3.83 8.61
N TYR A 106 0.18 4.84 9.27
CA TYR A 106 0.72 5.37 10.53
C TYR A 106 0.74 4.33 11.66
N PHE A 107 -0.30 3.49 11.79
CA PHE A 107 -0.42 2.55 12.90
C PHE A 107 0.09 1.14 12.60
N LYS A 108 0.09 0.70 11.34
CA LYS A 108 0.34 -0.71 10.96
C LYS A 108 1.63 -0.91 10.17
N VAL A 109 2.10 0.09 9.44
CA VAL A 109 3.28 -0.06 8.59
C VAL A 109 4.53 0.30 9.39
N PRO A 110 5.45 -0.64 9.64
CA PRO A 110 6.69 -0.35 10.34
C PRO A 110 7.64 0.46 9.44
N GLU A 111 8.45 1.33 10.05
CA GLU A 111 9.52 2.03 9.34
C GLU A 111 10.60 1.04 8.89
N THR A 112 10.86 0.99 7.57
CA THR A 112 11.83 0.09 6.93
C THR A 112 13.16 0.79 6.62
N ARG A 113 13.21 2.13 6.66
CA ARG A 113 14.41 2.90 6.30
C ARG A 113 15.59 2.59 7.23
N GLY A 114 16.67 2.08 6.62
CA GLY A 114 17.94 1.83 7.31
C GLY A 114 17.93 0.63 8.26
N ARG A 115 16.92 -0.23 8.19
CA ARG A 115 16.84 -1.48 8.97
C ARG A 115 17.20 -2.70 8.14
N THR A 116 17.74 -3.72 8.77
CA THR A 116 18.01 -5.00 8.10
C THR A 116 16.72 -5.82 7.94
N PHE A 117 16.69 -6.72 6.96
CA PHE A 117 15.56 -7.64 6.77
C PHE A 117 15.25 -8.47 8.03
N GLU A 118 16.26 -8.82 8.81
CA GLU A 118 16.12 -9.58 10.05
C GLU A 118 15.45 -8.75 11.15
N GLU A 119 15.79 -7.46 11.28
CA GLU A 119 15.13 -6.54 12.23
C GLU A 119 13.66 -6.31 11.87
N ILE A 120 13.36 -6.17 10.58
CA ILE A 120 11.99 -6.03 10.07
C ILE A 120 11.21 -7.33 10.36
N THR A 121 11.77 -8.48 10.04
CA THR A 121 11.13 -9.79 10.28
C THR A 121 10.94 -10.07 11.77
N ALA A 122 11.88 -9.67 12.63
CA ALA A 122 11.76 -9.77 14.09
C ALA A 122 10.60 -8.93 14.65
N THR A 123 10.27 -7.80 14.01
CA THR A 123 9.10 -6.99 14.35
C THR A 123 7.79 -7.75 14.10
N PHE A 124 7.75 -8.58 13.05
CA PHE A 124 6.60 -9.43 12.73
C PHE A 124 6.55 -10.75 13.52
N ARG A 125 7.71 -11.31 13.92
CA ARG A 125 7.82 -12.56 14.72
C ARG A 125 7.36 -12.45 16.18
N ARG A 126 7.03 -11.26 16.69
CA ARG A 126 6.43 -11.12 18.03
C ARG A 126 5.00 -11.67 18.14
N THR A 127 4.40 -12.11 17.03
CA THR A 127 3.22 -13.00 17.09
C THR A 127 3.75 -14.43 17.28
N PRO A 128 3.47 -15.11 18.41
CA PRO A 128 4.03 -16.44 18.65
C PRO A 128 3.56 -17.39 17.56
N SER A 129 4.47 -17.77 16.67
CA SER A 129 4.27 -18.82 15.69
C SER A 129 4.11 -20.14 16.43
N LEU A 130 2.90 -20.69 16.43
CA LEU A 130 2.64 -22.07 16.86
C LEU A 130 3.39 -23.12 16.01
N LEU A 131 4.08 -22.68 14.96
CA LEU A 131 4.87 -23.50 14.05
C LEU A 131 6.33 -23.72 14.49
N ASP A 132 6.82 -23.00 15.51
CA ASP A 132 8.16 -23.26 16.07
C ASP A 132 8.20 -24.56 16.91
N HIS A 133 7.06 -25.21 17.16
CA HIS A 133 7.01 -26.48 17.86
C HIS A 133 7.26 -27.71 16.95
N GLU A 134 7.27 -27.54 15.63
CA GLU A 134 7.38 -28.66 14.67
C GLU A 134 8.76 -28.79 14.01
N VAL A 135 9.65 -27.80 14.10
CA VAL A 135 11.02 -27.94 13.56
C VAL A 135 12.00 -28.21 14.69
N LYS A 136 12.02 -29.47 15.13
CA LYS A 136 13.13 -30.03 15.91
C LYS A 136 14.29 -30.30 14.93
N PRO A 137 15.44 -29.60 15.00
CA PRO A 137 16.58 -29.86 14.14
C PRO A 137 17.33 -31.10 14.64
N GLY A 138 16.73 -32.27 14.46
CA GLY A 138 17.24 -33.50 15.08
C GLY A 138 16.96 -34.81 14.36
N THR A 139 16.42 -34.82 13.13
CA THR A 139 15.97 -36.09 12.52
C THR A 139 16.59 -36.43 11.16
N GLU A 140 17.50 -35.61 10.61
CA GLU A 140 18.17 -35.94 9.33
C GLU A 140 19.64 -36.38 9.47
N LEU A 141 20.24 -36.31 10.67
CA LEU A 141 21.63 -36.76 10.89
C LEU A 141 21.78 -38.10 11.61
N ASP A 142 20.72 -38.67 12.19
CA ASP A 142 20.79 -40.01 12.83
C ASP A 142 20.73 -41.17 11.82
N CYS A 143 20.30 -40.92 10.57
CA CYS A 143 20.20 -41.94 9.52
C CYS A 143 21.47 -42.09 8.65
N LEU A 144 22.53 -41.33 8.94
CA LEU A 144 23.84 -41.45 8.29
C LEU A 144 24.93 -41.89 9.28
N GLY A 145 24.52 -42.45 10.43
CA GLY A 145 25.41 -43.11 11.36
C GLY A 145 26.03 -44.37 10.75
N PRO A 146 27.33 -44.66 10.93
CA PRO A 146 28.02 -45.81 10.33
C PRO A 146 27.54 -47.22 10.72
N ASN A 147 26.40 -47.37 11.40
CA ASN A 147 26.01 -48.62 12.06
C ASN A 147 24.88 -49.41 11.39
N ASP A 148 24.38 -49.00 10.22
CA ASP A 148 23.35 -49.74 9.45
C ASP A 148 23.93 -50.54 8.27
N CYS A 149 25.19 -51.00 8.41
CA CYS A 149 25.76 -52.07 7.59
C CYS A 149 26.13 -53.26 8.50
N ALA A 150 25.13 -54.05 8.90
CA ALA A 150 25.30 -55.40 9.43
C ALA A 150 24.09 -56.27 9.08
#